data_AF-A0A955WB98-F1
#
_entry.id   AF-A0A955WB98-F1
#
_cell.length_a   1.000
_cell.length_b   1.000
_cell.length_c   1.000
_cell.angle_alpha   90.00
_cell.angle_beta   90.00
_cell.angle_gamma   90.00
#
_symmetry.space_group_name_H-M   'P 1'
#
loop_
_entity.id
_entity.type
_entity.pdbx_description
1 polymer ?
#
loop_
_entity_poly.entity_id
_entity_poly.type
_entity_poly.pdbx_seq_one_letter_code
_entity_poly.pdbx_strand_id
1 'polypeptide(L)'
;MSEKSVRGDRDVLRRWRKFVLENAELLQEVGFPLYLQEKKERFDHWLMHGCHPDDYTGFSLAGIDPAGRRCLSELVKMYFHAGFKDPGIVVLTEDELSALTGTLLRGDRPAWGGGRK
;
A
#
# COMPACT_ATOMS: atom_id res chain seq x y z
N MET A 1 -29.15 -12.41 8.57
CA MET A 1 -28.37 -11.22 8.14
C MET A 1 -27.22 -11.06 9.12
N SER A 2 -25.98 -11.15 8.64
CA SER A 2 -24.79 -11.45 9.45
C SER A 2 -24.18 -10.21 10.12
N GLU A 3 -24.42 -10.02 11.42
CA GLU A 3 -23.72 -9.02 12.28
C GLU A 3 -22.20 -9.16 12.27
N LYS A 4 -21.67 -10.34 11.93
CA LYS A 4 -20.22 -10.56 11.76
C LYS A 4 -19.61 -9.75 10.61
N SER A 5 -20.40 -9.38 9.58
CA SER A 5 -19.88 -8.68 8.41
C SER A 5 -19.62 -7.19 8.68
N VAL A 6 -20.46 -6.55 9.50
CA VAL A 6 -20.36 -5.10 9.79
C VAL A 6 -19.21 -4.76 10.73
N ARG A 7 -18.84 -5.68 11.65
CA ARG A 7 -17.68 -5.50 12.53
C ARG A 7 -16.35 -5.61 11.78
N GLY A 8 -16.26 -6.54 10.83
CA GLY A 8 -15.05 -6.69 10.01
C GLY A 8 -14.73 -5.41 9.22
N ASP A 9 -15.77 -4.81 8.64
CA ASP A 9 -15.63 -3.63 7.76
C ASP A 9 -15.11 -2.38 8.49
N ARG A 10 -15.63 -2.07 9.69
CA ARG A 10 -15.17 -0.93 10.49
C ARG A 10 -13.74 -1.08 10.99
N ASP A 11 -13.32 -2.30 11.28
CA ASP A 11 -11.96 -2.58 11.73
C ASP A 11 -10.96 -2.46 10.58
N VAL A 12 -11.34 -2.90 9.38
CA VAL A 12 -10.56 -2.68 8.15
C VAL A 12 -10.42 -1.19 7.86
N LEU A 13 -11.50 -0.41 7.92
CA LEU A 13 -11.48 1.04 7.71
C LEU A 13 -10.57 1.75 8.73
N ARG A 14 -10.61 1.35 10.01
CA ARG A 14 -9.74 1.93 11.04
C ARG A 14 -8.27 1.61 10.78
N ARG A 15 -7.94 0.36 10.43
CA ARG A 15 -6.56 -0.03 10.06
C ARG A 15 -6.09 0.69 8.80
N TRP A 16 -6.97 0.86 7.81
CA TRP A 16 -6.65 1.55 6.57
C TRP A 16 -6.31 3.02 6.82
N ARG A 17 -7.14 3.73 7.59
CA ARG A 17 -6.86 5.11 8.00
C ARG A 17 -5.55 5.23 8.76
N LYS A 18 -5.28 4.28 9.67
CA LYS A 18 -4.02 4.24 10.41
C LYS A 18 -2.83 4.04 9.46
N PHE A 19 -2.94 3.10 8.53
CA PHE A 19 -1.95 2.83 7.50
C PHE A 19 -1.66 4.07 6.64
N VAL A 20 -2.69 4.75 6.13
CA VAL A 20 -2.54 5.99 5.35
C VAL A 20 -1.84 7.08 6.16
N LEU A 21 -2.22 7.24 7.44
CA LEU A 21 -1.60 8.24 8.30
C LEU A 21 -0.13 7.93 8.61
N GLU A 22 0.19 6.67 8.92
CA GLU A 22 1.55 6.22 9.25
C GLU A 22 2.49 6.24 8.03
N ASN A 23 1.93 6.18 6.82
CA ASN A 23 2.70 6.14 5.57
C ASN A 23 2.42 7.36 4.67
N ALA A 24 1.92 8.46 5.26
CA ALA A 24 1.54 9.66 4.50
C ALA A 24 2.71 10.25 3.71
N GLU A 25 3.91 10.24 4.29
CA GLU A 25 5.14 10.68 3.60
C GLU A 25 5.47 9.80 2.39
N LEU A 26 5.39 8.47 2.53
CA LEU A 26 5.61 7.55 1.41
C LEU A 26 4.56 7.72 0.31
N LEU A 27 3.29 7.90 0.69
CA LEU A 27 2.20 8.16 -0.26
C LEU A 27 2.43 9.47 -1.01
N GLN A 28 2.93 10.51 -0.33
CA GLN A 28 3.24 11.78 -0.96
C GLN A 28 4.44 11.68 -1.92
N GLU A 29 5.51 10.97 -1.52
CA GLU A 29 6.70 10.75 -2.36
C GLU A 29 6.41 9.95 -3.63
N VAL A 30 5.49 8.99 -3.56
CA VAL A 30 5.03 8.23 -4.74
C VAL A 30 4.08 9.07 -5.62
N GLY A 31 3.57 10.20 -5.10
CA GLY A 31 2.58 11.03 -5.79
C GLY A 31 1.18 10.42 -5.79
N PHE A 32 0.86 9.60 -4.78
CA PHE A 32 -0.39 8.84 -4.72
C PHE A 32 -1.60 9.78 -4.61
N PRO A 33 -2.57 9.73 -5.55
CA PRO A 33 -3.77 10.54 -5.50
C PRO A 33 -4.57 10.31 -4.21
N LEU A 34 -5.07 11.38 -3.62
CA LEU A 34 -5.93 11.31 -2.42
C LEU A 34 -7.13 10.38 -2.62
N TYR A 35 -7.67 10.32 -3.85
CA TYR A 35 -8.75 9.43 -4.24
C TYR A 35 -8.46 7.94 -3.93
N LEU A 36 -7.23 7.48 -4.18
CA LEU A 36 -6.81 6.11 -3.89
C LEU A 36 -6.58 5.89 -2.38
N GLN A 37 -6.27 6.95 -1.63
CA GLN A 37 -6.09 6.91 -0.17
C GLN A 37 -7.42 6.83 0.59
N GLU A 38 -8.53 7.31 0.01
CA GLU A 38 -9.84 7.33 0.68
C GLU A 38 -10.38 5.92 0.98
N LYS A 39 -10.15 4.96 0.07
CA LYS A 39 -10.67 3.60 0.18
C LYS A 39 -9.59 2.57 -0.11
N LYS A 40 -9.46 1.60 0.79
CA LYS A 40 -8.60 0.42 0.61
C LYS A 40 -8.88 -0.29 -0.71
N GLU A 41 -10.15 -0.46 -1.08
CA GLU A 41 -10.54 -1.19 -2.29
C GLU A 41 -9.98 -0.56 -3.57
N ARG A 42 -9.90 0.78 -3.60
CA ARG A 42 -9.31 1.52 -4.73
C ARG A 42 -7.80 1.29 -4.79
N PHE A 43 -7.14 1.29 -3.64
CA PHE A 43 -5.74 0.97 -3.54
C PHE A 43 -5.43 -0.48 -3.96
N ASP A 44 -6.23 -1.45 -3.49
CA ASP A 44 -6.10 -2.85 -3.88
C ASP A 44 -6.29 -3.01 -5.39
N HIS A 45 -7.32 -2.38 -5.96
CA HIS A 45 -7.58 -2.42 -7.39
C HIS A 45 -6.42 -1.83 -8.18
N TRP A 46 -5.87 -0.70 -7.72
CA TRP A 46 -4.71 -0.10 -8.35
C TRP A 46 -3.46 -0.99 -8.23
N LEU A 47 -3.25 -1.68 -7.10
CA LEU A 47 -2.16 -2.66 -6.94
C LEU A 47 -2.34 -3.91 -7.83
N MET A 48 -3.57 -4.33 -8.08
CA MET A 48 -3.85 -5.48 -8.96
C MET A 48 -3.67 -5.11 -10.44
N HIS A 49 -4.06 -3.91 -10.84
CA HIS A 49 -4.16 -3.54 -12.26
C HIS A 49 -3.09 -2.55 -12.72
N GLY A 50 -2.35 -1.94 -11.80
CA GLY A 50 -1.42 -0.84 -12.08
C GLY A 50 -2.09 0.47 -12.51
N CYS A 51 -3.42 0.49 -12.57
CA CYS A 51 -4.25 1.66 -12.82
C CYS A 51 -5.62 1.46 -12.18
N HIS A 52 -6.34 2.55 -11.94
CA HIS A 52 -7.73 2.50 -11.50
C HIS A 52 -8.62 3.10 -12.59
N PRO A 53 -9.70 2.44 -13.03
CA PRO A 53 -10.52 2.89 -14.17
C PRO A 53 -11.19 4.25 -13.92
N ASP A 54 -11.52 4.54 -12.66
CA ASP A 54 -12.04 5.84 -12.22
C ASP A 54 -10.95 6.88 -11.88
N ASP A 55 -9.68 6.62 -12.14
CA ASP A 55 -8.63 7.62 -11.93
C ASP A 55 -8.57 8.61 -13.09
N TYR A 56 -9.10 9.81 -12.85
CA TYR A 56 -9.06 10.91 -13.81
C TYR A 56 -7.70 11.63 -13.84
N THR A 57 -6.77 11.27 -12.95
CA THR A 57 -5.45 11.92 -12.86
C THR A 57 -4.42 11.28 -13.80
N GLY A 58 -4.73 10.12 -14.37
CA GLY A 58 -3.80 9.35 -15.20
C GLY A 58 -2.71 8.66 -14.38
N PHE A 59 -2.90 8.54 -13.06
CA PHE A 59 -1.92 7.94 -12.17
C PHE A 59 -1.85 6.44 -12.40
N SER A 60 -0.80 6.02 -13.07
CA SER A 60 -0.55 4.61 -13.41
C SER A 60 0.84 4.21 -13.00
N LEU A 61 1.00 2.93 -12.68
CA LEU A 61 2.29 2.35 -12.31
C LEU A 61 3.35 2.55 -13.40
N ALA A 62 2.94 2.52 -14.66
CA ALA A 62 3.82 2.73 -15.80
C ALA A 62 4.43 4.14 -15.82
N GLY A 63 3.75 5.13 -15.24
CA GLY A 63 4.22 6.51 -15.13
C GLY A 63 5.01 6.82 -13.85
N ILE A 64 5.19 5.85 -12.95
CA ILE A 64 5.94 6.07 -11.71
C ILE A 64 7.45 6.02 -11.99
N ASP A 65 8.14 7.07 -11.56
CA ASP A 65 9.60 7.18 -11.65
C ASP A 65 10.31 6.07 -10.84
N PRO A 66 11.53 5.63 -11.21
CA PRO A 66 12.28 4.63 -10.44
C PRO A 66 12.42 4.95 -8.95
N ALA A 67 12.52 6.23 -8.55
CA ALA A 67 12.51 6.62 -7.15
C ALA A 67 11.16 6.31 -6.48
N GLY A 68 10.05 6.66 -7.14
CA GLY A 68 8.70 6.35 -6.69
C GLY A 68 8.42 4.85 -6.62
N ARG A 69 9.03 4.04 -7.49
CA ARG A 69 8.92 2.56 -7.43
C ARG A 69 9.54 1.99 -6.16
N ARG A 70 10.67 2.52 -5.70
CA ARG A 70 11.27 2.11 -4.42
C ARG A 70 10.35 2.44 -3.25
N CYS A 71 9.80 3.65 -3.23
CA CYS A 71 8.84 4.06 -2.21
C CYS A 71 7.55 3.21 -2.25
N LEU A 72 7.10 2.81 -3.45
CA LEU A 72 5.96 1.92 -3.62
C LEU A 72 6.25 0.52 -3.06
N SER A 73 7.42 -0.04 -3.33
CA SER A 73 7.83 -1.34 -2.78
C SER A 73 7.80 -1.31 -1.24
N GLU A 74 8.33 -0.24 -0.63
CA GLU A 74 8.25 -0.03 0.82
C GLU A 74 6.79 0.13 1.31
N LEU A 75 5.97 0.89 0.59
CA LEU A 75 4.56 1.07 0.93
C LEU A 75 3.81 -0.28 0.93
N VAL A 76 4.10 -1.15 -0.04
CA VAL A 76 3.56 -2.50 -0.12
C VAL A 76 4.06 -3.38 1.05
N LYS A 77 5.33 -3.27 1.47
CA LYS A 77 5.80 -3.92 2.72
C LYS A 77 4.96 -3.50 3.90
N MET A 78 4.74 -2.20 4.06
CA MET A 78 3.98 -1.64 5.17
C MET A 78 2.52 -2.09 5.14
N TYR A 79 1.95 -2.26 3.94
CA TYR A 79 0.62 -2.80 3.74
C TYR A 79 0.52 -4.24 4.27
N PHE A 80 1.48 -5.10 3.95
CA PHE A 80 1.53 -6.45 4.51
C PHE A 80 1.79 -6.47 6.02
N HIS A 81 2.70 -5.64 6.52
CA HIS A 81 2.99 -5.52 7.95
C HIS A 81 1.80 -5.01 8.76
N ALA A 82 0.93 -4.19 8.17
CA ALA A 82 -0.34 -3.77 8.77
C ALA A 82 -1.38 -4.91 8.87
N GLY A 83 -1.06 -6.10 8.36
CA GLY A 83 -1.89 -7.29 8.41
C GLY A 83 -2.95 -7.34 7.31
N PHE A 84 -2.77 -6.57 6.24
CA PHE A 84 -3.60 -6.71 5.05
C PHE A 84 -3.15 -7.91 4.21
N LYS A 85 -4.13 -8.57 3.58
CA LYS A 85 -3.87 -9.72 2.70
C LYS A 85 -3.42 -9.24 1.33
N ASP A 86 -2.65 -10.09 0.66
CA ASP A 86 -2.27 -9.86 -0.74
C ASP A 86 -3.51 -9.75 -1.62
N PRO A 87 -3.73 -8.61 -2.29
CA PRO A 87 -4.84 -8.46 -3.22
C PRO A 87 -4.59 -9.16 -4.57
N GLY A 88 -3.41 -9.75 -4.82
CA GLY A 88 -2.97 -10.17 -6.14
C GLY A 88 -2.14 -9.07 -6.80
N ILE A 89 -1.08 -8.63 -6.12
CA ILE A 89 -0.23 -7.53 -6.57
C ILE A 89 0.49 -7.94 -7.88
N VAL A 90 0.08 -7.35 -9.00
CA VAL A 90 0.72 -7.58 -10.32
C VAL A 90 1.81 -6.53 -10.60
N VAL A 91 1.84 -5.47 -9.78
CA VAL A 91 2.69 -4.29 -10.01
C VAL A 91 4.15 -4.46 -9.60
N LEU A 92 4.48 -5.47 -8.80
CA LEU A 92 5.86 -5.76 -8.41
C LEU A 92 6.39 -6.91 -9.25
N THR A 93 7.64 -6.80 -9.69
CA THR A 93 8.31 -7.91 -10.37
C THR A 93 8.46 -9.10 -9.43
N GLU A 94 8.57 -10.32 -9.97
CA GLU A 94 8.73 -11.53 -9.15
C GLU A 94 9.96 -11.44 -8.23
N ASP A 95 11.01 -10.71 -8.63
CA ASP A 95 12.20 -10.42 -7.83
C ASP A 95 11.89 -9.47 -6.66
N GLU A 96 11.15 -8.38 -6.92
CA GLU A 96 10.71 -7.46 -5.87
C GLU A 96 9.76 -8.15 -4.89
N LEU A 97 8.80 -8.92 -5.40
CA LEU A 97 7.82 -9.66 -4.60
C LEU A 97 8.53 -10.74 -3.76
N SER A 98 9.51 -11.42 -4.34
CA SER A 98 10.39 -12.35 -3.62
C SER A 98 11.20 -11.65 -2.53
N ALA A 99 11.75 -10.46 -2.81
CA ALA A 99 12.45 -9.65 -1.81
C ALA A 99 11.51 -9.22 -0.67
N LEU A 100 10.25 -8.86 -0.97
CA LEU A 100 9.23 -8.56 0.04
C LEU A 100 8.97 -9.76 0.95
N THR A 101 8.65 -10.93 0.36
CA THR A 101 8.39 -12.17 1.13
C THR A 101 9.62 -12.67 1.88
N GLY A 102 10.81 -12.54 1.29
CA GLY A 102 12.08 -12.91 1.92
C GLY A 102 12.42 -12.02 3.12
N THR A 103 12.03 -10.74 3.08
CA THR A 103 12.20 -9.81 4.22
C THR A 103 11.14 -10.06 5.31
N LEU A 104 9.90 -10.38 4.92
CA LEU A 104 8.81 -10.72 5.85
C LEU A 104 9.11 -11.97 6.70
N LEU A 105 9.84 -12.94 6.13
CA LEU A 105 10.30 -14.13 6.87
C LEU A 105 11.55 -13.87 7.74
N ARG A 106 12.26 -12.75 7.53
CA ARG A 106 13.49 -12.42 8.26
C ARG A 106 13.32 -11.44 9.42
N GLY A 107 12.15 -10.86 9.63
CA GLY A 107 11.88 -10.02 10.82
C GLY A 107 12.73 -8.74 10.89
N ASP A 108 13.25 -8.27 9.76
CA ASP A 108 14.05 -7.05 9.71
C ASP A 108 13.11 -5.84 9.71
N ARG A 109 12.91 -5.29 10.90
CA ARG A 109 12.05 -4.12 11.12
C ARG A 109 12.84 -2.89 10.66
N PRO A 110 12.40 -2.14 9.63
CA PRO A 110 13.16 -0.98 9.18
C PRO A 110 13.20 0.08 10.29
N ALA A 111 14.40 0.50 10.64
CA ALA A 111 14.70 1.46 11.69
C ALA A 111 14.34 2.89 11.26
N TRP A 112 13.04 3.20 11.14
CA TRP A 112 12.57 4.58 11.07
C TRP A 112 12.41 5.15 12.48
N GLY A 113 13.52 5.19 13.20
CA GLY A 113 13.72 6.00 14.40
C GLY A 113 14.86 6.96 14.10
N GLY A 114 14.54 8.07 13.43
CA GLY A 114 15.58 8.83 12.71
C GLY A 114 15.36 10.32 12.58
N GLY A 115 14.74 10.95 13.59
CA GLY A 115 14.98 12.36 13.89
C GLY A 115 14.00 13.36 13.28
N ARG A 116 13.40 14.17 14.16
CA ARG A 116 13.46 15.63 14.06
C ARG A 116 13.59 16.21 15.47
N LYS A 117 14.50 17.19 15.55
CA LYS A 117 14.89 17.98 16.72
C LYS A 117 13.72 18.75 17.33
#